data_AF-A0A350KNF4-F1
#
_entry.id   AF-A0A350KNF4-F1
#
_cell.length_a   1.000
_cell.length_b   1.000
_cell.length_c   1.000
_cell.angle_alpha   90.00
_cell.angle_beta   90.00
_cell.angle_gamma   90.00
#
_symmetry.space_group_name_H-M   'P 1'
#
loop_
_entity.id
_entity.type
_entity.pdbx_description
1 polymer ?
#
loop_
_entity_poly.entity_id
_entity_poly.type
_entity_poly.pdbx_seq_one_letter_code
_entity_poly.pdbx_strand_id
1 'polypeptide(L)'
;GKTKPSRSVPAAAVSSGGVAVPQSVKRPDGYSRRWRILGTVGVGTSRFVVVGDKDGMIRFEHPQDFSGYGSRMTGKIDGETVTKFTGEFEKKDDKGLRI
;
A
#
# COMPACT_ATOMS: atom_id res chain seq x y z
N GLY A 1 24.91 50.54 28.71
CA GLY A 1 24.69 49.18 28.18
C GLY A 1 25.81 48.85 27.22
N LYS A 2 26.45 47.68 27.35
CA LYS A 2 27.53 47.22 26.47
C LYS A 2 27.13 45.87 25.83
N THR A 3 27.57 45.70 24.59
CA THR A 3 27.07 44.86 23.50
C THR A 3 27.33 43.35 23.63
N LYS A 4 26.42 42.53 23.06
CA LYS A 4 26.48 41.06 22.95
C LYS A 4 27.03 40.68 21.56
N PRO A 5 27.95 39.71 21.41
CA PRO A 5 28.46 39.33 20.10
C PRO A 5 27.45 38.46 19.32
N SER A 6 27.33 38.74 18.02
CA SER A 6 26.51 37.99 17.06
C SER A 6 27.16 36.65 16.73
N ARG A 7 26.43 35.56 16.93
CA ARG A 7 26.82 34.21 16.52
C ARG A 7 26.65 34.08 15.00
N SER A 8 27.74 33.80 14.29
CA SER A 8 27.72 33.45 12.87
C SER A 8 27.09 32.07 12.66
N VAL A 9 26.04 32.00 11.84
CA VAL A 9 25.39 30.75 11.43
C VAL A 9 26.08 30.24 10.17
N PRO A 10 26.49 28.96 10.07
CA PRO A 10 27.07 28.45 8.83
C PRO A 10 25.98 28.31 7.76
N ALA A 11 26.31 28.77 6.55
CA ALA A 11 25.45 28.65 5.37
C ALA A 11 25.32 27.17 4.97
N ALA A 12 24.08 26.67 4.97
CA ALA A 12 23.76 25.35 4.45
C ALA A 12 23.92 25.37 2.92
N ALA A 13 24.76 24.47 2.39
CA ALA A 13 24.88 24.22 0.97
C ALA A 13 23.58 23.61 0.44
N VAL A 14 22.90 24.32 -0.47
CA VAL A 14 21.75 23.80 -1.20
C VAL A 14 22.23 22.76 -2.21
N SER A 15 21.88 21.49 -1.99
CA SER A 15 22.11 20.43 -2.98
C SER A 15 21.03 20.49 -4.06
N SER A 16 21.48 20.64 -5.29
CA SER A 16 20.69 20.73 -6.52
C SER A 16 19.76 19.52 -6.72
N GLY A 17 18.51 19.80 -7.07
CA GLY A 17 17.43 18.83 -7.20
C GLY A 17 17.61 17.88 -8.39
N GLY A 18 17.73 16.59 -8.09
CA GLY A 18 17.38 15.50 -9.01
C GLY A 18 15.95 15.05 -8.74
N VAL A 19 15.16 14.78 -9.78
CA VAL A 19 13.86 14.12 -9.63
C VAL A 19 14.14 12.70 -9.14
N ALA A 20 13.82 12.44 -7.87
CA ALA A 20 13.98 11.10 -7.28
C ALA A 20 13.08 10.12 -8.05
N VAL A 21 13.69 9.17 -8.75
CA VAL A 21 12.96 8.04 -9.33
C VAL A 21 12.37 7.26 -8.16
N PRO A 22 11.04 7.03 -8.09
CA PRO A 22 10.46 6.30 -6.99
C PRO A 22 11.06 4.89 -6.98
N GLN A 23 11.85 4.59 -5.94
CA GLN A 23 12.43 3.27 -5.78
C GLN A 23 11.28 2.29 -5.52
N SER A 24 11.27 1.18 -6.26
CA SER A 24 10.32 0.10 -6.03
C SER A 24 10.52 -0.42 -4.61
N VAL A 25 9.54 -0.17 -3.72
CA VAL A 25 9.58 -0.65 -2.34
C VAL A 25 9.51 -2.18 -2.40
N LYS A 26 10.60 -2.83 -2.02
CA LYS A 26 10.67 -4.29 -2.00
C LYS A 26 9.64 -4.81 -0.99
N ARG A 27 8.66 -5.58 -1.49
CA ARG A 27 7.64 -6.22 -0.66
C ARG A 27 8.32 -7.22 0.30
N PRO A 28 7.95 -7.26 1.58
CA PRO A 28 8.47 -8.28 2.49
C PRO A 28 8.07 -9.68 2.04
N ASP A 29 8.92 -10.66 2.33
CA ASP A 29 8.64 -12.05 2.00
C ASP A 29 7.40 -12.57 2.77
N GLY A 30 6.69 -13.52 2.17
CA GLY A 30 5.46 -14.08 2.74
C GLY A 30 4.21 -13.23 2.55
N TYR A 31 4.30 -12.05 1.90
CA TYR A 31 3.12 -11.31 1.43
C TYR A 31 2.75 -11.70 0.01
N SER A 32 1.45 -11.81 -0.24
CA SER A 32 0.97 -12.32 -1.52
C SER A 32 1.32 -11.41 -2.68
N ARG A 33 1.86 -12.00 -3.75
CA ARG A 33 2.09 -11.32 -5.03
C ARG A 33 0.84 -11.28 -5.90
N ARG A 34 -0.05 -12.25 -5.72
CA ARG A 34 -1.24 -12.41 -6.53
C ARG A 34 -2.46 -11.75 -5.90
N TRP A 35 -2.76 -12.10 -4.66
CA TRP A 35 -4.03 -11.77 -4.03
C TRP A 35 -4.01 -10.41 -3.33
N ARG A 36 -5.16 -9.72 -3.40
CA ARG A 36 -5.48 -8.50 -2.65
C ARG A 36 -6.87 -8.61 -2.05
N ILE A 37 -7.04 -8.09 -0.84
CA ILE A 37 -8.37 -7.88 -0.25
C ILE A 37 -9.08 -6.74 -0.98
N LEU A 38 -10.22 -7.03 -1.57
CA LEU A 38 -11.10 -6.05 -2.21
C LEU A 38 -12.10 -5.46 -1.20
N GLY A 39 -12.60 -6.30 -0.28
CA GLY A 39 -13.53 -5.86 0.76
C GLY A 39 -14.25 -7.02 1.43
N THR A 40 -15.45 -6.75 1.91
CA THR A 40 -16.35 -7.75 2.51
C THR A 40 -17.73 -7.63 1.89
N VAL A 41 -18.40 -8.76 1.66
CA VAL A 41 -19.79 -8.78 1.18
C VAL A 41 -20.65 -9.63 2.11
N GLY A 42 -21.90 -9.21 2.30
CA GLY A 42 -22.93 -10.02 2.94
C GLY A 42 -23.88 -10.59 1.89
N VAL A 43 -24.18 -11.89 1.96
CA VAL A 43 -25.17 -12.56 1.10
C VAL A 43 -26.12 -13.32 2.02
N GLY A 44 -27.37 -12.84 2.14
CA GLY A 44 -28.31 -13.34 3.13
C GLY A 44 -27.75 -13.16 4.55
N THR A 45 -27.63 -14.27 5.29
CA THR A 45 -27.05 -14.30 6.64
C THR A 45 -25.54 -14.55 6.66
N SER A 46 -24.92 -14.81 5.50
CA SER A 46 -23.50 -15.12 5.38
C SER A 46 -22.67 -13.88 5.11
N ARG A 47 -21.42 -13.88 5.57
CA ARG A 47 -20.42 -12.84 5.29
C ARG A 47 -19.19 -13.47 4.68
N PHE A 48 -18.57 -12.77 3.74
CA PHE A 48 -17.37 -13.22 3.04
C PHE A 48 -16.36 -12.08 2.94
N VAL A 49 -15.08 -12.43 2.97
CA VAL A 49 -14.00 -11.55 2.53
C VAL A 49 -13.81 -11.78 1.04
N VAL A 50 -13.87 -10.70 0.27
CA VAL A 50 -13.67 -10.74 -1.17
C VAL A 50 -12.20 -10.42 -1.45
N VAL A 51 -11.56 -11.31 -2.19
CA VAL A 51 -10.18 -11.12 -2.66
C VAL A 51 -10.12 -11.26 -4.17
N GLY A 52 -9.16 -10.60 -4.79
CA GLY A 52 -8.94 -10.74 -6.22
C GLY A 52 -7.49 -10.61 -6.63
N ASP A 53 -7.22 -10.95 -7.89
CA ASP A 53 -5.93 -10.78 -8.54
C ASP A 53 -5.98 -9.77 -9.69
N LYS A 54 -4.81 -9.50 -10.26
CA LYS A 54 -4.63 -8.52 -11.35
C LYS A 54 -5.36 -8.91 -12.64
N ASP A 55 -5.64 -10.20 -12.83
CA ASP A 55 -6.25 -10.75 -14.03
C ASP A 55 -7.79 -10.77 -13.91
N GLY A 56 -8.33 -10.27 -12.79
CA GLY A 56 -9.76 -10.15 -12.54
C GLY A 56 -10.39 -11.38 -11.89
N MET A 57 -9.59 -12.35 -11.46
CA MET A 57 -10.12 -13.50 -10.71
C MET A 57 -10.59 -13.03 -9.34
N ILE A 58 -11.75 -13.50 -8.91
CA ILE A 58 -12.36 -13.19 -7.61
C ILE A 58 -12.57 -14.48 -6.81
N ARG A 59 -12.26 -14.44 -5.52
CA ARG A 59 -12.58 -15.50 -4.55
C ARG A 59 -13.35 -14.93 -3.37
N PHE A 60 -14.22 -15.76 -2.80
CA PHE A 60 -14.94 -15.49 -1.57
C PHE A 60 -14.37 -16.40 -0.49
N GLU A 61 -13.77 -15.79 0.53
CA GLU A 61 -13.14 -16.51 1.62
C GLU A 61 -13.94 -16.31 2.91
N HIS A 62 -13.86 -17.29 3.81
CA HIS A 62 -14.59 -17.24 5.06
C HIS A 62 -13.94 -16.19 6.01
N PRO A 63 -14.72 -15.37 6.74
CA PRO A 63 -14.16 -14.31 7.57
C PRO A 63 -13.23 -14.79 8.69
N GLN A 64 -13.32 -16.06 9.08
CA GLN A 64 -12.52 -16.65 10.15
C GLN A 64 -11.01 -16.73 9.81
N ASP A 65 -10.66 -16.73 8.52
CA ASP A 65 -9.26 -16.73 8.06
C ASP A 65 -8.64 -15.33 8.02
N PHE A 66 -9.43 -14.32 8.43
CA PHE A 66 -9.06 -12.91 8.40
C PHE A 66 -9.17 -12.29 9.79
N SER A 67 -8.31 -11.31 10.02
CA SER A 67 -8.28 -10.51 11.24
C SER A 67 -8.21 -9.03 10.92
N GLY A 68 -8.75 -8.22 11.83
CA GLY A 68 -8.87 -6.78 11.64
C GLY A 68 -10.08 -6.39 10.79
N TYR A 69 -10.17 -5.09 10.47
CA TYR A 69 -11.32 -4.51 9.78
C TYR A 69 -10.88 -3.45 8.76
N GLY A 70 -11.71 -3.27 7.73
CA GLY A 70 -11.50 -2.23 6.72
C GLY A 70 -10.12 -2.32 6.08
N SER A 71 -9.40 -1.20 6.05
CA SER A 71 -8.06 -1.13 5.45
C SER A 71 -6.95 -1.80 6.28
N ARG A 72 -7.22 -2.16 7.53
CA ARG A 72 -6.27 -2.89 8.40
C ARG A 72 -6.49 -4.40 8.37
N MET A 73 -7.43 -4.88 7.54
CA MET A 73 -7.72 -6.31 7.45
C MET A 73 -6.57 -7.08 6.81
N THR A 74 -6.27 -8.23 7.37
CA THR A 74 -5.23 -9.16 6.90
C THR A 74 -5.74 -10.60 6.99
N GLY A 75 -5.27 -11.47 6.11
CA GLY A 75 -5.58 -12.90 6.17
C GLY A 75 -4.52 -13.73 5.48
N LYS A 76 -4.75 -15.05 5.38
CA LYS A 76 -3.87 -15.96 4.66
C LYS A 76 -4.60 -16.62 3.49
N ILE A 77 -3.98 -16.59 2.32
CA ILE A 77 -4.45 -17.31 1.13
C ILE A 77 -3.26 -18.00 0.51
N ASP A 78 -3.40 -19.29 0.21
CA ASP A 78 -2.36 -20.12 -0.38
C ASP A 78 -1.03 -20.07 0.42
N GLY A 79 -1.12 -19.87 1.74
CA GLY A 79 0.02 -19.72 2.66
C GLY A 79 0.63 -18.31 2.72
N GLU A 80 0.21 -17.40 1.87
CA GLU A 80 0.71 -16.02 1.79
C GLU A 80 -0.18 -15.04 2.58
N THR A 81 0.43 -14.01 3.17
CA THR A 81 -0.26 -12.92 3.85
C THR A 81 -0.90 -11.99 2.82
N VAL A 82 -2.21 -11.85 2.89
CA VAL A 82 -2.99 -10.97 2.00
C VAL A 82 -3.48 -9.77 2.78
N THR A 83 -3.34 -8.59 2.20
CA THR A 83 -3.86 -7.32 2.75
C THR A 83 -4.58 -6.54 1.65
N LYS A 84 -5.09 -5.36 1.99
CA LYS A 84 -5.66 -4.43 1.01
C LYS A 84 -4.61 -3.84 0.04
N PHE A 85 -3.32 -4.03 0.33
CA PHE A 85 -2.20 -3.43 -0.40
C PHE A 85 -1.26 -4.46 -1.04
N THR A 86 -1.54 -5.76 -0.90
CA THR A 86 -0.83 -6.84 -1.60
C THR A 86 -1.30 -6.99 -3.04
N GLY A 87 -0.80 -7.99 -3.76
CA GLY A 87 -1.15 -8.18 -5.18
C GLY A 87 -0.36 -7.27 -6.13
N GLU A 88 -0.18 -7.73 -7.36
CA GLU A 88 0.43 -7.00 -8.48
C GLU A 88 -0.64 -6.28 -9.30
N PHE A 89 -1.45 -5.47 -8.63
CA PHE A 89 -2.33 -4.55 -9.35
C PHE A 89 -1.46 -3.37 -9.77
N GLU A 90 -1.11 -3.31 -11.05
CA GLU A 90 -0.50 -2.12 -11.61
C GLU A 90 -1.41 -0.93 -11.32
N LYS A 91 -0.83 0.15 -10.78
CA LYS A 91 -1.44 1.46 -10.97
C LYS A 91 -1.25 1.76 -12.45
N LYS A 92 -2.29 1.59 -13.26
CA LYS A 92 -2.33 2.35 -14.51
C LYS A 92 -2.35 3.81 -14.07
N ASP A 93 -1.21 4.47 -14.23
CA ASP A 93 -1.16 5.91 -14.07
C ASP A 93 -2.15 6.49 -15.08
N ASP A 94 -3.18 7.20 -14.60
CA ASP A 94 -4.15 7.94 -15.43
C ASP A 94 -3.48 9.13 -16.18
N LYS A 95 -2.23 8.98 -16.64
CA LYS A 95 -1.54 9.97 -17.49
C LYS A 95 -1.94 9.80 -18.97
N GLY A 96 -3.22 9.63 -19.22
CA GLY A 96 -3.81 9.47 -20.54
C GLY A 96 -4.61 10.68 -21.04
N LEU A 97 -4.91 11.68 -20.22
CA LEU A 97 -5.58 12.90 -20.70
C LEU A 97 -4.53 13.99 -20.96
N ARG A 98 -4.00 14.02 -22.18
CA ARG A 98 -3.44 15.26 -22.72
C ARG A 98 -4.62 16.16 -23.09
N ILE A 99 -4.71 17.29 -22.39
CA ILE A 99 -5.54 18.45 -22.76
C ILE A 99 -5.14 18.97 -24.14
#